data_AF-A0A0E3L9R3-F1
#
_entry.id   AF-A0A0E3L9R3-F1
#
_cell.length_a   1.000
_cell.length_b   1.000
_cell.length_c   1.000
_cell.angle_alpha   90.00
_cell.angle_beta   90.00
_cell.angle_gamma   90.00
#
_symmetry.space_group_name_H-M   'P 1'
#
loop_
_entity.id
_entity.type
_entity.pdbx_description
1 polymer ?
#
loop_
_entity_poly.entity_id
_entity_poly.type
_entity_poly.pdbx_seq_one_letter_code
_entity_poly.pdbx_strand_id
1 'polypeptide(L)' 'MFHNVPHDTFNCMKKKLQGAGISVPPGNRGELSGSGVVADFEWDGLSNLTITITEKPFIVSCDTVARKIKSFVKECHGS' A
#
# COMPACT_ATOMS: atom_id res chain seq x y z
N MET A 1 8.19 -5.06 2.47
CA MET A 1 7.64 -6.28 1.84
C MET A 1 6.62 -6.89 2.78
N PHE A 2 5.49 -7.33 2.23
CA PHE A 2 4.43 -8.03 2.96
C PHE A 2 4.22 -9.39 2.29
N HIS A 3 4.20 -10.44 3.10
CA HIS A 3 3.91 -11.80 2.66
C HIS A 3 2.48 -12.19 3.05
N ASN A 4 1.95 -13.23 2.40
CA ASN A 4 0.60 -13.73 2.62
C ASN A 4 -0.48 -12.65 2.37
N VAL A 5 -0.35 -11.91 1.27
CA VAL A 5 -1.33 -10.94 0.81
C VAL A 5 -2.13 -11.57 -0.34
N PRO A 6 -3.20 -12.35 -0.08
CA PRO A 6 -4.01 -12.94 -1.13
C PRO A 6 -4.73 -11.85 -1.93
N HIS A 7 -5.29 -12.24 -3.08
CA HIS A 7 -5.95 -11.34 -4.02
C HIS A 7 -7.01 -10.43 -3.35
N ASP A 8 -7.85 -10.99 -2.47
CA ASP A 8 -8.90 -10.23 -1.79
C ASP A 8 -8.35 -9.21 -0.80
N THR A 9 -7.31 -9.59 -0.04
CA THR A 9 -6.59 -8.66 0.84
C THR A 9 -5.93 -7.54 0.05
N PHE A 10 -5.30 -7.85 -1.09
CA PHE A 10 -4.70 -6.85 -1.97
C PHE A 10 -5.76 -5.87 -2.52
N ASN A 11 -6.89 -6.37 -3.02
CA ASN A 11 -7.98 -5.52 -3.51
C ASN A 11 -8.63 -4.69 -2.41
N CYS A 12 -8.85 -5.27 -1.23
CA CYS A 12 -9.35 -4.54 -0.06
C CYS A 12 -8.39 -3.41 0.33
N MET A 13 -7.09 -3.67 0.35
CA MET A 13 -6.07 -2.67 0.67
C MET A 13 -6.12 -1.50 -0.32
N LYS A 14 -6.18 -1.78 -1.63
CA LYS A 14 -6.31 -0.72 -2.65
C LYS A 14 -7.54 0.16 -2.43
N LYS A 15 -8.69 -0.44 -2.11
CA LYS A 15 -9.94 0.31 -1.81
C LYS A 15 -9.79 1.18 -0.56
N LYS A 16 -9.14 0.70 0.50
CA LYS A 16 -8.89 1.50 1.72
C LYS A 16 -7.93 2.66 1.46
N LEU A 17 -6.88 2.45 0.67
CA LEU A 17 -5.98 3.52 0.25
C LEU A 17 -6.74 4.60 -0.54
N GLN A 18 -7.55 4.20 -1.53
CA GLN A 18 -8.40 5.11 -2.29
C GLN A 18 -9.38 5.88 -1.39
N GLY A 19 -10.04 5.20 -0.45
CA GLY A 19 -10.92 5.83 0.53
C GLY A 19 -10.21 6.80 1.48
N ALA A 20 -8.89 6.65 1.67
CA ALA A 20 -8.06 7.57 2.43
C ALA A 20 -7.51 8.74 1.57
N GLY A 21 -7.95 8.88 0.31
CA GLY A 21 -7.50 9.93 -0.60
C GLY A 21 -6.15 9.65 -1.26
N ILE A 22 -5.69 8.40 -1.25
CA ILE A 22 -4.46 7.97 -1.93
C ILE A 22 -4.82 7.45 -3.32
N SER A 23 -4.19 8.02 -4.35
CA SER A 23 -4.31 7.53 -5.71
C SER A 23 -3.69 6.14 -5.82
N VAL A 24 -4.43 5.20 -6.42
CA VAL A 24 -3.96 3.83 -6.66
C VAL A 24 -4.36 3.42 -8.07
N PRO A 25 -3.40 3.20 -8.99
CA PRO A 25 -3.70 2.75 -10.34
C PRO A 25 -4.21 1.30 -10.37
N PRO A 26 -4.88 0.89 -11.47
CA PRO A 26 -5.28 -0.49 -11.66
C PRO A 26 -4.08 -1.43 -11.84
N GLY A 27 -4.35 -2.73 -11.75
CA GLY A 27 -3.35 -3.78 -11.95
C GLY A 27 -2.57 -4.15 -10.68
N ASN A 28 -1.42 -4.78 -10.91
CA ASN A 28 -0.56 -5.37 -9.89
C ASN A 28 0.67 -4.53 -9.57
N ARG A 29 0.92 -3.46 -10.32
CA ARG A 29 2.05 -2.56 -10.09
C ARG A 29 1.71 -1.13 -10.46
N GLY A 30 2.38 -0.17 -9.85
CA GLY A 30 2.27 1.23 -10.19
C GLY A 30 2.59 2.15 -9.01
N GLU A 31 2.32 3.42 -9.18
CA GLU A 31 2.61 4.45 -8.18
C GLU A 31 1.39 4.72 -7.28
N LEU A 32 1.60 4.70 -5.98
CA LEU A 32 0.71 5.22 -4.94
C LEU A 32 1.10 6.67 -4.66
N SER A 33 0.15 7.60 -4.68
CA SER A 33 0.42 8.99 -4.33
C SER A 33 -0.70 9.62 -3.52
N GLY A 34 -0.33 10.31 -2.43
CA GLY A 34 -1.30 10.96 -1.55
C GLY A 34 -0.64 11.55 -0.29
N SER A 35 -1.22 12.61 0.26
CA SER A 35 -0.71 13.28 1.48
C SER A 35 0.79 13.67 1.42
N GLY A 36 1.30 13.95 0.21
CA GLY A 36 2.71 14.29 -0.04
C GLY A 36 3.68 13.10 -0.01
N VAL A 37 3.18 11.86 0.07
CA VAL A 37 3.97 10.63 -0.03
C VAL A 37 3.75 10.03 -1.41
N VAL A 38 4.84 9.57 -2.04
CA VAL A 38 4.83 8.79 -3.28
C VAL A 38 5.52 7.45 -3.00
N ALA A 39 4.95 6.37 -3.50
CA ALA A 39 5.52 5.04 -3.35
C ALA A 39 5.15 4.13 -4.51
N ASP A 40 6.08 3.33 -5.00
CA ASP A 40 5.78 2.26 -5.96
C ASP A 40 5.25 1.04 -5.22
N PHE A 41 4.28 0.35 -5.81
CA PHE A 41 3.85 -0.97 -5.38
C PHE A 41 4.03 -2.01 -6.49
N GLU A 42 4.29 -3.25 -6.08
CA GLU A 42 4.27 -4.44 -6.92
C GLU A 42 3.69 -5.62 -6.14
N TRP A 43 2.67 -6.25 -6.69
CA TRP A 43 2.07 -7.47 -6.20
C TRP A 43 2.34 -8.59 -7.19
N ASP A 44 2.85 -9.73 -6.72
CA ASP A 44 3.30 -10.84 -7.56
C ASP A 44 2.16 -11.64 -8.22
N GLY A 45 0.89 -11.32 -7.91
CA GLY A 45 -0.26 -12.07 -8.39
C GLY A 45 -0.65 -13.26 -7.52
N LEU A 46 0.13 -13.56 -6.48
CA LEU A 46 -0.03 -14.73 -5.62
C LEU A 46 -0.20 -14.34 -4.15
N SER A 47 0.84 -13.75 -3.54
CA SER A 47 0.86 -13.48 -2.11
C SER A 47 1.89 -12.45 -1.63
N ASN A 48 2.77 -11.95 -2.50
CA ASN A 48 3.84 -11.04 -2.12
C ASN A 48 3.55 -9.63 -2.61
N LEU A 49 3.54 -8.68 -1.69
CA LEU A 49 3.38 -7.25 -1.96
C LEU A 49 4.64 -6.50 -1.54
N THR A 50 5.29 -5.86 -2.50
CA THR A 50 6.39 -4.92 -2.29
C THR A 50 5.86 -3.50 -2.41
N ILE A 51 6.22 -2.64 -1.46
CA ILE A 51 5.96 -1.21 -1.52
C ILE A 51 7.27 -0.49 -1.23
N THR A 52 7.64 0.44 -2.10
CA THR A 52 8.89 1.20 -2.06
C THR A 52 8.55 2.67 -2.00
N ILE A 53 8.84 3.33 -0.87
CA ILE A 53 8.62 4.77 -0.73
C ILE A 53 9.67 5.51 -1.55
N THR A 54 9.24 6.31 -2.52
CA THR A 54 10.11 7.09 -3.41
C THR A 54 10.21 8.54 -2.93
N GLU A 55 9.11 9.11 -2.44
CA GLU A 55 9.07 10.48 -1.93
C GLU A 55 8.27 10.57 -0.63
N LYS A 56 8.69 11.45 0.28
CA LYS A 56 7.96 11.76 1.51
C LYS A 56 8.26 13.17 2.01
N PRO A 57 7.34 13.81 2.74
CA PRO A 57 7.64 15.06 3.42
C PRO A 57 8.73 14.86 4.47
N PHE A 58 9.58 15.87 4.70
CA PHE A 58 10.66 15.78 5.69
C PHE A 58 10.15 15.48 7.10
N ILE A 59 8.97 16.03 7.46
CA ILE A 59 8.31 15.86 8.76
C ILE A 59 7.74 14.45 8.99
N VAL A 60 7.60 13.64 7.94
CA VAL A 60 7.03 12.28 8.04
C VAL A 60 8.17 11.26 7.99
N SER A 61 8.24 10.35 8.96
CA SER A 61 9.22 9.27 8.94
C SER A 61 8.77 8.10 8.05
N CYS A 62 9.72 7.34 7.51
CA CYS A 62 9.40 6.11 6.76
C CYS A 62 8.65 5.10 7.66
N ASP A 63 8.96 5.07 8.96
CA ASP A 63 8.27 4.22 9.94
C ASP A 63 6.77 4.56 10.05
N THR A 64 6.42 5.85 10.09
CA THR A 64 5.01 6.28 10.12
C THR A 64 4.26 5.83 8.86
N VAL A 65 4.88 5.99 7.69
CA VAL A 65 4.30 5.52 6.42
C VAL A 65 4.14 4.00 6.43
N ALA A 66 5.19 3.27 6.81
CA ALA A 66 5.18 1.81 6.88
C ALA A 66 4.12 1.28 7.86
N ARG A 67 3.96 1.91 9.04
CA ARG A 67 2.90 1.56 10.01
C ARG A 67 1.51 1.76 9.43
N LYS A 68 1.28 2.85 8.69
CA LYS A 68 -0.01 3.12 8.07
C LYS A 68 -0.36 2.08 7.00
N ILE A 69 0.59 1.78 6.11
CA ILE A 69 0.43 0.73 5.09
C ILE A 69 0.17 -0.64 5.76
N LYS A 70 0.95 -0.97 6.79
CA LYS A 70 0.76 -2.21 7.57
C LYS A 70 -0.62 -2.30 8.21
N SER A 71 -1.18 -1.18 8.69
CA SER A 71 -2.55 -1.13 9.21
C SER A 71 -3.56 -1.54 8.14
N PHE A 72 -3.47 -0.97 6.94
CA PHE A 72 -4.38 -1.31 5.85
C PHE A 72 -4.29 -2.79 5.45
N VAL A 73 -3.07 -3.34 5.35
CA VAL A 73 -2.89 -4.77 5.07
C VAL A 73 -3.53 -5.61 6.17
N LYS A 74 -3.28 -5.30 7.44
CA LYS A 74 -3.83 -6.04 8.59
C LYS A 74 -5.36 -5.97 8.65
N GLU A 75 -5.94 -4.81 8.41
CA GLU A 75 -7.40 -4.62 8.40
C GLU A 75 -8.10 -5.42 7.30
N CYS A 76 -7.38 -5.74 6.22
CA CYS A 76 -7.87 -6.54 5.11
C CYS A 76 -7.48 -8.03 5.20
N HIS A 77 -6.69 -8.41 6.21
CA HIS A 77 -6.23 -9.77 6.40
C HIS A 77 -7.23 -10.51 7.30
N GLY A 78 -7.98 -11.45 6.73
CA GLY A 78 -9.04 -12.19 7.44
C GLY A 78 -10.43 -11.55 7.41
N SER A 79 -10.73 -10.74 6.38
CA SER A 79 -12.12 -10.42 5.99
C SER A 79 -12.66 -11.45 5.00
#